data_AF-A0A7C8IT47-F1
#
_entry.id   AF-A0A7C8IT47-F1
#
_cell.length_a   1.000
_cell.length_b   1.000
_cell.length_c   1.000
_cell.angle_alpha   90.00
_cell.angle_beta   90.00
_cell.angle_gamma   90.00
#
_symmetry.space_group_name_H-M   'P 1'
#
loop_
_entity.id
_entity.type
_entity.pdbx_description
1 polymer ?
#
loop_
_entity_poly.entity_id
_entity_poly.type
_entity_poly.pdbx_seq_one_letter_code
_entity_poly.pdbx_strand_id
1 'polypeptide(L)'
;MPISKFMCIQCTRRLSHLAQSSKALNSPILPQHTPQRGHRHSPLLSTRSPYSTASSRTVAKKLTTRDAFAKVRFTRADVPPRGFWDAQARAPLVTDLSADECLHAAQAYADAALKDNSGWREQLIVVNDDSTAWSSDGKGKGKTLSAYTLYYVAVMIMMSPPGPVSYLATHILNTLVGLRYTPSILTMVRLALNRRMVGQPQFEPAFEELERILRRIGDGSSSKSISKDTNINLAADACTLRALLYAEENTREGDNNALRWFRRAYEIDTTSSESRIQPTPTAGQTRLGEKRKEDVNSGSEEIKGARFNPYWQWKVSFALGVAAIRMKRGETGKARGMYEVASSELDNAAGYLGLATILEKMGETDTDKYIESLEKAAVSGDLDAARMMGMRERSRAVERGLNKREKRKRQVIAEEWMSIANSTVLT
;
A
#
# COMPACT_ATOMS: atom_id res chain seq x y z
N MET A 1 -10.68 18.99 46.39
CA MET A 1 -9.47 18.12 46.36
C MET A 1 -8.54 18.60 45.26
N PRO A 2 -7.24 18.82 45.54
CA PRO A 2 -6.33 19.44 44.60
C PRO A 2 -5.89 18.46 43.52
N ILE A 3 -5.99 18.89 42.25
CA ILE A 3 -5.48 18.17 41.09
C ILE A 3 -3.96 18.23 41.13
N SER A 4 -3.34 17.07 41.24
CA SER A 4 -1.89 16.87 41.27
C SER A 4 -1.25 17.40 39.99
N LYS A 5 -0.48 18.48 40.14
CA LYS A 5 0.57 18.92 39.20
C LYS A 5 1.66 17.82 39.15
N PHE A 6 2.47 17.81 38.09
CA PHE A 6 3.61 16.91 37.84
C PHE A 6 3.33 15.66 36.99
N MET A 7 3.00 15.90 35.72
CA MET A 7 3.57 15.08 34.66
C MET A 7 5.06 15.38 34.52
N CYS A 8 5.90 14.35 34.42
CA CYS A 8 7.34 14.49 34.15
C CYS A 8 7.53 15.14 32.77
N ILE A 9 8.46 16.11 32.67
CA ILE A 9 8.78 16.88 31.46
C ILE A 9 9.02 15.98 30.24
N GLN A 10 9.62 14.80 30.43
CA GLN A 10 9.83 13.84 29.34
C GLN A 10 8.53 13.15 28.86
N CYS A 11 7.56 12.91 29.75
CA CYS A 11 6.25 12.37 29.37
C CYS A 11 5.39 13.43 28.67
N THR A 12 5.46 14.67 29.14
CA THR A 12 4.80 15.81 28.47
C THR A 12 5.41 16.05 27.09
N ARG A 13 6.75 15.95 26.95
CA ARG A 13 7.44 16.00 25.64
C ARG A 13 7.05 14.83 24.72
N ARG A 14 7.01 13.59 25.23
CA ARG A 14 6.60 12.43 24.43
C ARG A 14 5.14 12.51 23.97
N LEU A 15 4.21 12.92 24.85
CA LEU A 15 2.81 13.14 24.48
C LEU A 15 2.61 14.34 23.58
N SER A 16 3.37 15.43 23.75
CA SER A 16 3.32 16.57 22.84
C SER A 16 3.91 16.24 21.46
N HIS A 17 4.92 15.37 21.37
CA HIS A 17 5.42 14.86 20.09
C HIS A 17 4.40 13.96 19.39
N LEU A 18 3.70 13.08 20.12
CA LEU A 18 2.58 12.29 19.57
C LEU A 18 1.41 13.17 19.10
N ALA A 19 1.12 14.25 19.83
CA ALA A 19 0.08 15.23 19.48
C ALA A 19 0.51 16.21 18.36
N GLN A 20 1.81 16.37 18.08
CA GLN A 20 2.32 17.19 16.98
C GLN A 20 2.53 16.38 15.71
N SER A 21 2.91 15.10 15.82
CA SER A 21 2.98 14.17 14.69
C SER A 21 1.61 13.89 14.06
N SER A 22 0.52 14.09 14.80
CA SER A 22 -0.87 13.94 14.34
C SER A 22 -1.47 15.22 13.72
N LYS A 23 -0.76 16.35 13.73
CA LYS A 23 -1.25 17.64 13.17
C LYS A 23 -1.20 17.74 11.64
N ALA A 24 -0.85 16.67 10.93
CA ALA A 24 -0.97 16.62 9.47
C ALA A 24 -2.41 16.40 8.97
N LEU A 25 -3.39 16.18 9.86
CA LEU A 25 -4.81 16.05 9.49
C LEU A 25 -5.67 16.98 10.34
N ASN A 26 -5.95 18.17 9.81
CA ASN A 26 -6.93 19.09 10.39
C ASN A 26 -8.35 18.63 10.05
N SER A 27 -9.14 18.31 11.08
CA SER A 27 -10.61 18.28 11.03
C SER A 27 -11.17 18.79 12.37
N PRO A 28 -12.24 19.59 12.39
CA PRO A 28 -12.68 20.27 13.60
C PRO A 28 -13.53 19.39 14.53
N ILE A 29 -13.05 19.27 15.78
CA ILE A 29 -13.73 19.32 17.09
C ILE A 29 -15.17 18.74 17.16
N LEU A 30 -15.28 17.59 17.85
CA LEU A 30 -16.49 17.16 18.57
C LEU A 30 -16.19 17.09 20.09
N PRO A 31 -17.18 17.28 20.99
CA PRO A 31 -16.94 17.43 22.43
C PRO A 31 -16.47 16.14 23.11
N GLN A 32 -15.47 16.26 23.97
CA GLN A 32 -14.93 15.16 24.77
C GLN A 32 -15.87 14.82 25.94
N HIS A 33 -16.49 13.65 25.89
CA HIS A 33 -17.02 12.98 27.09
C HIS A 33 -15.89 12.24 27.80
N THR A 34 -15.62 12.61 29.06
CA THR A 34 -14.75 11.85 29.96
C THR A 34 -15.42 10.54 30.38
N PRO A 35 -14.78 9.35 30.22
CA PRO A 35 -15.31 8.13 30.78
C PRO A 35 -14.84 7.98 32.24
N GLN A 36 -15.80 8.01 33.15
CA GLN A 36 -15.63 7.54 34.52
C GLN A 36 -15.32 6.03 34.51
N ARG A 37 -14.30 5.65 35.28
CA ARG A 37 -13.95 4.26 35.60
C ARG A 37 -15.09 3.59 36.38
N GLY A 38 -15.73 2.61 35.76
CA GLY A 38 -16.52 1.58 36.44
C GLY A 38 -15.94 0.21 36.14
N HIS A 39 -15.23 -0.39 37.10
CA HIS A 39 -14.92 -1.82 37.06
C HIS A 39 -16.22 -2.60 37.25
N ARG A 40 -16.75 -3.17 36.17
CA ARG A 40 -17.65 -4.32 36.22
C ARG A 40 -17.21 -5.34 35.18
N HIS A 41 -16.78 -6.49 35.68
CA HIS A 41 -16.67 -7.72 34.91
C HIS A 41 -18.01 -7.97 34.22
N SER A 42 -18.03 -7.91 32.89
CA SER A 42 -19.13 -8.41 32.07
C SER A 42 -18.62 -9.65 31.33
N PRO A 43 -19.35 -10.77 31.36
CA PRO A 43 -18.96 -11.96 30.62
C PRO A 43 -19.05 -11.67 29.12
N LEU A 44 -18.05 -12.17 28.38
CA LEU A 44 -17.95 -12.06 26.93
C LEU A 44 -19.11 -12.79 26.26
N LEU A 45 -20.21 -12.08 26.00
CA LEU A 45 -21.20 -12.49 25.02
C LEU A 45 -20.69 -12.09 23.64
N SER A 46 -20.23 -13.11 22.90
CA SER A 46 -19.93 -13.03 21.48
C SER A 46 -21.19 -12.58 20.72
N THR A 47 -21.29 -11.28 20.45
CA THR A 47 -22.29 -10.75 19.52
C THR A 47 -21.87 -11.16 18.12
N ARG A 48 -22.50 -12.23 17.61
CA ARG A 48 -22.51 -12.56 16.18
C ARG A 48 -22.89 -11.31 15.38
N SER A 49 -22.09 -11.01 14.35
CA SER A 49 -22.43 -10.01 13.35
C SER A 49 -23.83 -10.32 12.77
N PRO A 50 -24.76 -9.35 12.73
CA PRO A 50 -26.10 -9.54 12.15
C PRO A 50 -26.08 -9.76 10.63
N TYR A 51 -24.91 -9.74 10.00
CA TYR A 51 -24.72 -9.95 8.55
C TYR A 51 -24.14 -11.33 8.21
N SER A 52 -24.04 -12.24 9.18
CA SER A 52 -23.64 -13.62 8.90
C SER A 52 -24.85 -14.44 8.45
N THR A 53 -25.25 -14.27 7.18
CA THR A 53 -26.03 -15.31 6.50
C THR A 53 -25.11 -16.52 6.37
N ALA A 54 -25.30 -17.53 7.22
CA ALA A 54 -24.63 -18.81 7.14
C ALA A 54 -24.93 -19.43 5.76
N SER A 55 -24.07 -19.14 4.79
CA SER A 55 -24.11 -19.75 3.47
C SER A 55 -23.54 -21.16 3.58
N SER A 56 -24.23 -22.07 2.90
CA SER A 56 -23.97 -23.49 2.81
C SER A 56 -22.49 -23.82 2.69
N ARG A 57 -22.07 -24.87 3.40
CA ARG A 57 -20.76 -25.52 3.35
C ARG A 57 -20.36 -25.79 1.88
N THR A 58 -19.65 -24.85 1.26
CA THR A 58 -19.19 -24.97 -0.12
C THR A 58 -18.06 -25.98 -0.14
N VAL A 59 -18.34 -27.19 -0.61
CA VAL A 59 -17.29 -28.14 -1.00
C VAL A 59 -16.43 -27.41 -2.03
N ALA A 60 -15.18 -27.12 -1.68
CA ALA A 60 -14.23 -26.44 -2.56
C ALA A 60 -13.96 -27.33 -3.78
N LYS A 61 -14.78 -27.18 -4.84
CA LYS A 61 -14.51 -27.80 -6.13
C LYS A 61 -13.18 -27.24 -6.62
N LYS A 62 -12.17 -28.10 -6.75
CA LYS A 62 -10.88 -27.77 -7.33
C LYS A 62 -11.13 -27.31 -8.77
N LEU A 63 -10.90 -26.04 -9.03
CA LEU A 63 -11.14 -25.44 -10.35
C LEU A 63 -9.93 -25.77 -11.22
N THR A 64 -10.19 -26.54 -12.27
CA THR A 64 -9.15 -27.04 -13.17
C THR A 64 -9.06 -26.28 -14.48
N THR A 65 -10.02 -25.40 -14.81
CA THR A 65 -10.04 -24.72 -16.11
C THR A 65 -9.97 -23.20 -16.01
N ARG A 66 -9.24 -22.58 -16.95
CA ARG A 66 -9.07 -21.13 -17.13
C ARG A 66 -10.41 -20.39 -17.20
N ASP A 67 -11.39 -20.97 -17.87
CA ASP A 67 -12.71 -20.36 -18.09
C ASP A 67 -13.62 -20.40 -16.86
N ALA A 68 -13.30 -21.20 -15.84
CA ALA A 68 -14.15 -21.34 -14.67
C ALA A 68 -14.25 -20.05 -13.83
N PHE A 69 -13.33 -19.11 -14.04
CA PHE A 69 -13.29 -17.81 -13.36
C PHE A 69 -13.97 -16.69 -14.16
N ALA A 70 -14.22 -16.91 -15.46
CA ALA A 70 -15.10 -16.06 -16.26
C ALA A 70 -16.58 -16.28 -15.93
N LYS A 71 -16.90 -17.39 -15.25
CA LYS A 71 -18.26 -17.68 -14.78
C LYS A 71 -18.57 -16.89 -13.52
N VAL A 72 -19.68 -16.16 -13.54
CA VAL A 72 -20.20 -15.39 -12.39
C VAL A 72 -20.49 -16.32 -11.20
N ARG A 73 -19.98 -15.95 -10.03
CA ARG A 73 -20.14 -16.67 -8.74
C ARG A 73 -20.67 -15.80 -7.61
N PHE A 74 -21.17 -14.64 -7.98
CA PHE A 74 -21.81 -13.71 -7.09
C PHE A 74 -23.25 -13.55 -7.55
N THR A 75 -24.06 -12.96 -6.70
CA THR A 75 -25.45 -12.59 -6.90
C THR A 75 -25.57 -11.09 -6.72
N ARG A 76 -26.75 -10.53 -7.02
CA ARG A 76 -27.03 -9.12 -6.76
C ARG A 76 -26.92 -8.76 -5.27
N ALA A 77 -27.15 -9.72 -4.36
CA ALA A 77 -27.01 -9.52 -2.93
C ALA A 77 -25.56 -9.38 -2.46
N ASP A 78 -24.59 -9.79 -3.28
CA ASP A 78 -23.17 -9.63 -2.99
C ASP A 78 -22.65 -8.21 -3.30
N VAL A 79 -23.49 -7.32 -3.85
CA VAL A 79 -23.14 -5.90 -3.99
C VAL A 79 -23.22 -5.22 -2.62
N PRO A 80 -22.14 -4.61 -2.10
CA PRO A 80 -22.17 -3.96 -0.81
C PRO A 80 -23.23 -2.85 -0.73
N PRO A 81 -23.89 -2.69 0.44
CA PRO A 81 -24.88 -1.64 0.65
C PRO A 81 -24.24 -0.26 0.69
N ARG A 82 -25.04 0.81 0.61
CA ARG A 82 -24.56 2.20 0.62
C ARG A 82 -23.59 2.53 1.77
N GLY A 83 -23.92 2.09 3.00
CA GLY A 83 -23.07 2.36 4.17
C GLY A 83 -21.64 1.79 4.07
N PHE A 84 -21.43 0.74 3.25
CA PHE A 84 -20.08 0.26 2.96
C PHE A 84 -19.29 1.29 2.14
N TRP A 85 -19.89 1.80 1.06
CA TRP A 85 -19.26 2.78 0.18
C TRP A 85 -19.02 4.10 0.89
N ASP A 86 -19.95 4.54 1.73
CA ASP A 86 -19.75 5.74 2.54
C ASP A 86 -18.55 5.61 3.47
N ALA A 87 -18.21 4.40 3.93
CA ALA A 87 -17.05 4.14 4.78
C ALA A 87 -15.74 4.02 3.98
N GLN A 88 -15.78 3.43 2.77
CA GLN A 88 -14.59 3.06 2.00
C GLN A 88 -14.19 4.07 0.91
N ALA A 89 -15.15 4.76 0.28
CA ALA A 89 -14.91 5.73 -0.79
C ALA A 89 -14.45 7.08 -0.19
N ARG A 90 -13.25 7.07 0.42
CA ARG A 90 -12.64 8.21 1.09
C ARG A 90 -11.15 8.29 0.77
N ALA A 91 -10.59 9.49 0.95
CA ALA A 91 -9.15 9.68 0.94
C ALA A 91 -8.47 8.79 1.99
N PRO A 92 -7.25 8.27 1.72
CA PRO A 92 -6.42 8.55 0.55
C PRO A 92 -6.70 7.63 -0.65
N LEU A 93 -7.59 6.64 -0.53
CA LEU A 93 -7.78 5.62 -1.55
C LEU A 93 -8.40 6.19 -2.83
N VAL A 94 -9.44 7.01 -2.69
CA VAL A 94 -10.08 7.71 -3.80
C VAL A 94 -10.51 9.10 -3.34
N THR A 95 -10.27 10.13 -4.15
CA THR A 95 -10.68 11.51 -3.86
C THR A 95 -11.77 12.03 -4.81
N ASP A 96 -11.99 11.34 -5.92
CA ASP A 96 -12.80 11.78 -7.05
C ASP A 96 -14.04 10.90 -7.32
N LEU A 97 -14.21 9.78 -6.61
CA LEU A 97 -15.40 8.93 -6.71
C LEU A 97 -16.26 9.07 -5.46
N SER A 98 -17.53 9.39 -5.64
CA SER A 98 -18.53 9.39 -4.58
C SER A 98 -19.04 7.97 -4.27
N ALA A 99 -19.60 7.80 -3.08
CA ALA A 99 -20.21 6.53 -2.67
C ALA A 99 -21.41 6.13 -3.56
N ASP A 100 -22.16 7.10 -4.09
CA ASP A 100 -23.24 6.88 -5.07
C ASP A 100 -22.70 6.28 -6.36
N GLU A 101 -21.62 6.86 -6.90
CA GLU A 101 -21.00 6.41 -8.14
C GLU A 101 -20.46 4.98 -8.00
N CYS A 102 -19.81 4.69 -6.88
CA CYS A 102 -19.30 3.35 -6.58
C CYS A 102 -20.42 2.31 -6.48
N LEU A 103 -21.50 2.64 -5.75
CA LEU A 103 -22.65 1.75 -5.61
C LEU A 103 -23.32 1.48 -6.95
N HIS A 104 -23.59 2.52 -7.73
CA HIS A 104 -24.23 2.39 -9.03
C HIS A 104 -23.37 1.63 -10.03
N ALA A 105 -22.06 1.88 -10.06
CA ALA A 105 -21.14 1.13 -10.91
C ALA A 105 -21.11 -0.36 -10.55
N ALA A 106 -21.06 -0.69 -9.24
CA ALA A 106 -21.09 -2.07 -8.77
C ALA A 106 -22.41 -2.78 -9.14
N GLN A 107 -23.55 -2.10 -8.98
CA GLN A 107 -24.87 -2.62 -9.36
C GLN A 107 -24.98 -2.83 -10.88
N ALA A 108 -24.60 -1.83 -11.68
CA ALA A 108 -24.65 -1.92 -13.13
C ALA A 108 -23.75 -3.03 -13.68
N TYR A 109 -22.54 -3.17 -13.11
CA TYR A 109 -21.64 -4.26 -13.42
C TYR A 109 -22.23 -5.62 -13.07
N ALA A 110 -22.75 -5.79 -11.85
CA ALA A 110 -23.32 -7.05 -11.42
C ALA A 110 -24.52 -7.46 -12.29
N ASP A 111 -25.41 -6.52 -12.61
CA ASP A 111 -26.56 -6.75 -13.47
C ASP A 111 -26.16 -7.15 -14.90
N ALA A 112 -25.09 -6.56 -15.45
CA ALA A 112 -24.59 -6.90 -16.78
C ALA A 112 -23.90 -8.27 -16.80
N ALA A 113 -23.03 -8.54 -15.82
CA ALA A 113 -22.32 -9.80 -15.68
C ALA A 113 -23.28 -10.99 -15.49
N LEU A 114 -24.34 -10.81 -14.69
CA LEU A 114 -25.35 -11.85 -14.45
C LEU A 114 -26.19 -12.19 -15.69
N LYS A 115 -26.41 -11.21 -16.59
CA LYS A 115 -27.10 -11.44 -17.86
C LYS A 115 -26.21 -12.16 -18.88
N ASP A 116 -24.90 -11.87 -18.83
CA ASP A 116 -23.86 -12.47 -19.69
C ASP A 116 -24.16 -12.42 -21.20
N ASN A 117 -24.72 -11.29 -21.66
CA ASN A 117 -24.93 -11.05 -23.09
C ASN A 117 -23.60 -11.01 -23.84
N SER A 118 -23.50 -11.56 -25.05
CA SER A 118 -22.24 -11.52 -25.81
C SER A 118 -21.74 -10.08 -26.03
N GLY A 119 -20.44 -9.86 -25.80
CA GLY A 119 -19.81 -8.54 -25.97
C GLY A 119 -20.18 -7.47 -24.93
N TRP A 120 -20.83 -7.85 -23.81
CA TRP A 120 -21.27 -6.89 -22.80
C TRP A 120 -20.12 -6.09 -22.19
N ARG A 121 -18.92 -6.69 -22.09
CA ARG A 121 -17.74 -6.09 -21.48
C ARG A 121 -17.27 -4.89 -22.28
N GLU A 122 -17.12 -5.06 -23.59
CA GLU A 122 -16.64 -4.04 -24.52
C GLU A 122 -17.66 -2.93 -24.77
N GLN A 123 -18.96 -3.25 -24.66
CA GLN A 123 -20.04 -2.28 -24.82
C GLN A 123 -20.25 -1.43 -23.57
N LEU A 124 -20.14 -2.05 -22.39
CA LEU A 124 -20.41 -1.38 -21.13
C LEU A 124 -19.19 -0.65 -20.59
N ILE A 125 -17.98 -1.17 -20.78
CA ILE A 125 -16.78 -0.69 -20.10
C ILE A 125 -15.89 0.11 -21.06
N VAL A 126 -15.61 1.37 -20.70
CA VAL A 126 -14.69 2.25 -21.41
C VAL A 126 -13.34 2.22 -20.72
N VAL A 127 -12.27 1.93 -21.47
CA VAL A 127 -10.89 1.74 -20.97
C VAL A 127 -10.06 3.03 -21.10
N ASN A 128 -10.67 4.19 -21.36
CA ASN A 128 -9.94 5.45 -21.48
C ASN A 128 -9.56 6.00 -20.10
N ASP A 129 -8.25 6.12 -19.86
CA ASP A 129 -7.64 6.55 -18.59
C ASP A 129 -8.07 7.98 -18.18
N ASP A 130 -8.45 8.84 -19.13
CA ASP A 130 -8.84 10.23 -18.85
C ASP A 130 -10.34 10.40 -18.48
N SER A 131 -11.13 9.32 -18.48
CA SER A 131 -12.55 9.39 -18.16
C SER A 131 -12.82 9.14 -16.67
N THR A 132 -12.51 10.14 -15.85
CA THR A 132 -12.89 10.16 -14.43
C THR A 132 -14.35 10.54 -14.20
N ALA A 133 -15.06 11.01 -15.23
CA ALA A 133 -16.43 11.45 -15.10
C ALA A 133 -17.44 10.40 -15.61
N TRP A 134 -18.40 10.05 -14.76
CA TRP A 134 -19.67 9.50 -15.20
C TRP A 134 -20.37 10.59 -16.03
N SER A 135 -20.19 10.56 -17.35
CA SER A 135 -20.88 11.51 -18.23
C SER A 135 -22.37 11.16 -18.26
N SER A 136 -23.16 11.92 -17.49
CA SER A 136 -24.63 11.82 -17.49
C SER A 136 -25.26 12.42 -18.75
N ASP A 137 -24.48 13.07 -19.62
CA ASP A 137 -25.00 13.87 -20.74
C ASP A 137 -25.14 13.11 -22.06
N GLY A 138 -24.90 11.79 -22.03
CA GLY A 138 -25.15 10.91 -23.17
C GLY A 138 -26.64 10.70 -23.44
N LYS A 139 -27.30 11.63 -24.12
CA LYS A 139 -28.63 11.43 -24.73
C LYS A 139 -28.56 10.25 -25.71
N GLY A 140 -28.87 9.04 -25.24
CA GLY A 140 -29.25 7.90 -26.10
C GLY A 140 -28.26 6.75 -26.28
N LYS A 141 -27.06 6.78 -25.65
CA LYS A 141 -26.18 5.59 -25.58
C LYS A 141 -26.13 5.13 -24.12
N GLY A 142 -26.32 3.83 -23.89
CA GLY A 142 -26.43 3.26 -22.54
C GLY A 142 -25.32 3.73 -21.60
N LYS A 143 -25.62 3.82 -20.30
CA LYS A 143 -24.67 4.26 -19.27
C LYS A 143 -23.41 3.39 -19.33
N THR A 144 -22.30 3.95 -19.82
CA THR A 144 -21.00 3.29 -19.83
C THR A 144 -20.32 3.40 -18.47
N LEU A 145 -19.60 2.36 -18.07
CA LEU A 145 -18.79 2.29 -16.85
C LEU A 145 -17.32 2.56 -17.21
N SER A 146 -16.66 3.42 -16.45
CA SER A 146 -15.21 3.62 -16.60
C SER A 146 -14.45 2.43 -15.98
N ALA A 147 -13.40 1.95 -16.66
CA ALA A 147 -12.49 0.93 -16.13
C ALA A 147 -11.83 1.40 -14.82
N TYR A 148 -11.52 2.69 -14.71
CA TYR A 148 -11.01 3.33 -13.50
C TYR A 148 -11.96 3.14 -12.31
N THR A 149 -13.24 3.51 -12.48
CA THR A 149 -14.25 3.37 -11.42
C THR A 149 -14.40 1.92 -10.98
N LEU A 150 -14.49 0.99 -11.94
CA LEU A 150 -14.62 -0.44 -11.64
C LEU A 150 -13.41 -1.01 -10.91
N TYR A 151 -12.20 -0.57 -11.29
CA TYR A 151 -10.98 -0.97 -10.61
C TYR A 151 -11.01 -0.57 -9.13
N TYR A 152 -11.33 0.69 -8.81
CA TYR A 152 -11.40 1.14 -7.42
C TYR A 152 -12.55 0.51 -6.64
N VAL A 153 -13.71 0.29 -7.27
CA VAL A 153 -14.81 -0.53 -6.71
C VAL A 153 -14.30 -1.90 -6.28
N ALA A 154 -13.54 -2.58 -7.13
CA ALA A 154 -12.97 -3.88 -6.80
C ALA A 154 -11.90 -3.79 -5.69
N VAL A 155 -11.02 -2.80 -5.73
CA VAL A 155 -9.98 -2.59 -4.70
C VAL A 155 -10.61 -2.35 -3.33
N MET A 156 -11.62 -1.47 -3.22
CA MET A 156 -12.34 -1.21 -1.97
C MET A 156 -12.98 -2.47 -1.40
N ILE A 157 -13.62 -3.28 -2.25
CA ILE A 157 -14.18 -4.57 -1.84
C ILE A 157 -13.09 -5.51 -1.33
N MET A 158 -11.94 -5.59 -2.01
CA MET A 158 -10.86 -6.51 -1.60
C MET A 158 -10.13 -6.10 -0.32
N MET A 159 -10.11 -4.81 -0.01
CA MET A 159 -9.55 -4.30 1.24
C MET A 159 -10.48 -4.56 2.44
N SER A 160 -11.74 -4.93 2.19
CA SER A 160 -12.65 -5.33 3.25
C SER A 160 -12.39 -6.77 3.72
N PRO A 161 -12.84 -7.14 4.94
CA PRO A 161 -12.66 -8.49 5.46
C PRO A 161 -13.13 -9.56 4.46
N PRO A 162 -12.42 -10.69 4.35
CA PRO A 162 -12.71 -11.70 3.35
C PRO A 162 -14.15 -12.22 3.50
N GLY A 163 -14.89 -12.24 2.39
CA GLY A 163 -16.28 -12.68 2.34
C GLY A 163 -16.78 -12.97 0.92
N PRO A 164 -18.06 -13.32 0.74
CA PRO A 164 -18.66 -13.62 -0.57
C PRO A 164 -18.47 -12.50 -1.61
N VAL A 165 -18.46 -11.24 -1.14
CA VAL A 165 -18.21 -10.04 -1.94
C VAL A 165 -16.84 -10.09 -2.67
N SER A 166 -15.87 -10.85 -2.16
CA SER A 166 -14.57 -11.02 -2.81
C SER A 166 -14.67 -11.68 -4.20
N TYR A 167 -15.70 -12.48 -4.46
CA TYR A 167 -15.95 -13.05 -5.79
C TYR A 167 -16.34 -11.99 -6.80
N LEU A 168 -17.14 -10.99 -6.39
CA LEU A 168 -17.50 -9.85 -7.24
C LEU A 168 -16.24 -9.05 -7.62
N ALA A 169 -15.41 -8.67 -6.64
CA ALA A 169 -14.18 -7.94 -6.91
C ALA A 169 -13.20 -8.70 -7.80
N THR A 170 -12.99 -9.99 -7.52
CA THR A 170 -12.10 -10.84 -8.34
C THR A 170 -12.62 -10.96 -9.78
N HIS A 171 -13.94 -11.03 -9.97
CA HIS A 171 -14.54 -11.08 -11.30
C HIS A 171 -14.42 -9.74 -12.04
N ILE A 172 -14.61 -8.60 -11.35
CA ILE A 172 -14.36 -7.26 -11.89
C ILE A 172 -12.91 -7.17 -12.39
N LEU A 173 -11.94 -7.51 -11.55
CA LEU A 173 -10.52 -7.43 -11.93
C LEU A 173 -10.18 -8.35 -13.09
N ASN A 174 -10.66 -9.59 -13.10
CA ASN A 174 -10.45 -10.50 -14.23
C ASN A 174 -11.07 -9.96 -15.53
N THR A 175 -12.24 -9.33 -15.45
CA THR A 175 -12.88 -8.69 -16.60
C THR A 175 -12.00 -7.55 -17.13
N LEU A 176 -11.48 -6.70 -16.24
CA LEU A 176 -10.59 -5.60 -16.60
C LEU A 176 -9.23 -6.09 -17.13
N VAL A 177 -8.71 -7.22 -16.65
CA VAL A 177 -7.54 -7.90 -17.24
C VAL A 177 -7.84 -8.34 -18.68
N GLY A 178 -9.02 -8.91 -18.94
CA GLY A 178 -9.46 -9.26 -20.30
C GLY A 178 -9.55 -8.05 -21.24
N LEU A 179 -9.90 -6.88 -20.69
CA LEU A 179 -9.90 -5.60 -21.38
C LEU A 179 -8.52 -4.90 -21.41
N ARG A 180 -7.47 -5.58 -20.94
CA ARG A 180 -6.08 -5.09 -20.88
C ARG A 180 -5.88 -3.81 -20.08
N TYR A 181 -6.67 -3.60 -19.04
CA TYR A 181 -6.51 -2.46 -18.14
C TYR A 181 -5.34 -2.69 -17.18
N THR A 182 -4.26 -1.93 -17.36
CA THR A 182 -2.96 -2.12 -16.67
C THR A 182 -3.06 -2.17 -15.14
N PRO A 183 -3.78 -1.26 -14.45
CA PRO A 183 -3.90 -1.32 -12.99
C PRO A 183 -4.49 -2.64 -12.47
N SER A 184 -5.48 -3.21 -13.17
CA SER A 184 -6.06 -4.51 -12.82
C SER A 184 -5.10 -5.66 -13.05
N ILE A 185 -4.30 -5.62 -14.13
CA ILE A 185 -3.25 -6.61 -14.39
C ILE A 185 -2.23 -6.64 -13.25
N LEU A 186 -1.69 -5.47 -12.90
CA LEU A 186 -0.70 -5.34 -11.83
C LEU A 186 -1.28 -5.78 -10.47
N THR A 187 -2.50 -5.38 -10.17
CA THR A 187 -3.18 -5.75 -8.92
C THR A 187 -3.42 -7.26 -8.83
N MET A 188 -3.88 -7.90 -9.91
CA MET A 188 -4.13 -9.35 -9.93
C MET A 188 -2.84 -10.15 -9.73
N VAL A 189 -1.75 -9.76 -10.38
CA VAL A 189 -0.45 -10.43 -10.19
C VAL A 189 0.07 -10.20 -8.77
N ARG A 190 -0.07 -8.99 -8.21
CA ARG A 190 0.30 -8.71 -6.82
C ARG A 190 -0.50 -9.52 -5.81
N LEU A 191 -1.81 -9.69 -6.05
CA LEU A 191 -2.64 -10.56 -5.21
C LEU A 191 -2.19 -12.01 -5.27
N ALA A 192 -1.85 -12.51 -6.47
CA ALA A 192 -1.32 -13.85 -6.64
C ALA A 192 -0.02 -14.04 -5.85
N LEU A 193 0.88 -13.05 -5.93
CA LEU A 193 2.14 -13.03 -5.20
C LEU A 193 1.90 -13.04 -3.68
N ASN A 194 1.14 -12.07 -3.16
CA ASN A 194 0.90 -11.91 -1.72
C ASN A 194 0.19 -13.12 -1.09
N ARG A 195 -0.70 -13.78 -1.84
CA ARG A 195 -1.43 -14.96 -1.37
C ARG A 195 -0.71 -16.28 -1.64
N ARG A 196 0.50 -16.25 -2.23
CA ARG A 196 1.26 -17.44 -2.66
C ARG A 196 0.45 -18.34 -3.60
N MET A 197 -0.26 -17.70 -4.54
CA MET A 197 -1.11 -18.33 -5.56
C MET A 197 -0.54 -18.15 -6.97
N VAL A 198 0.76 -17.88 -7.08
CA VAL A 198 1.46 -17.85 -8.37
C VAL A 198 1.29 -19.19 -9.09
N GLY A 199 0.97 -19.14 -10.38
CA GLY A 199 0.71 -20.33 -11.21
C GLY A 199 -0.71 -20.90 -11.09
N GLN A 200 -1.61 -20.31 -10.29
CA GLN A 200 -3.01 -20.74 -10.30
C GLN A 200 -3.74 -20.22 -11.56
N PRO A 201 -4.64 -21.03 -12.18
CA PRO A 201 -5.27 -20.68 -13.46
C PRO A 201 -6.01 -19.35 -13.49
N GLN A 202 -6.58 -18.90 -12.36
CA GLN A 202 -7.28 -17.60 -12.31
C GLN A 202 -6.38 -16.37 -12.46
N PHE A 203 -5.08 -16.52 -12.22
CA PHE A 203 -4.14 -15.41 -12.33
C PHE A 203 -3.36 -15.45 -13.64
N GLU A 204 -3.38 -16.58 -14.36
CA GLU A 204 -2.64 -16.80 -15.61
C GLU A 204 -2.88 -15.70 -16.66
N PRO A 205 -4.13 -15.23 -16.93
CA PRO A 205 -4.34 -14.14 -17.87
C PRO A 205 -3.62 -12.84 -17.48
N ALA A 206 -3.54 -12.54 -16.18
CA ALA A 206 -2.85 -11.36 -15.68
C ALA A 206 -1.33 -11.49 -15.82
N PHE A 207 -0.77 -12.69 -15.62
CA PHE A 207 0.65 -12.95 -15.88
C PHE A 207 0.98 -12.82 -17.37
N GLU A 208 0.15 -13.36 -18.28
CA GLU A 208 0.36 -13.20 -19.71
C GLU A 208 0.37 -11.74 -20.15
N GLU A 209 -0.57 -10.94 -19.65
CA GLU A 209 -0.64 -9.50 -19.96
C GLU A 209 0.51 -8.72 -19.32
N LEU A 210 0.96 -9.08 -18.11
CA LEU A 210 2.18 -8.52 -17.51
C LEU A 210 3.40 -8.76 -18.42
N GLU A 211 3.58 -9.97 -18.95
CA GLU A 211 4.66 -10.27 -19.90
C GLU A 211 4.53 -9.48 -21.21
N ARG A 212 3.31 -9.18 -21.66
CA ARG A 212 3.09 -8.29 -22.81
C ARG A 212 3.50 -6.86 -22.48
N ILE A 213 3.19 -6.35 -21.29
CA ILE A 213 3.61 -5.02 -20.82
C ILE A 213 5.14 -4.96 -20.74
N LEU A 214 5.78 -5.93 -20.09
CA LEU A 214 7.23 -5.99 -19.93
C LEU A 214 7.96 -6.06 -21.28
N ARG A 215 7.44 -6.83 -22.24
CA ARG A 215 7.99 -6.86 -23.61
C ARG A 215 7.90 -5.52 -24.33
N ARG A 216 6.85 -4.72 -24.08
CA ARG A 216 6.73 -3.36 -24.65
C ARG A 216 7.70 -2.38 -24.01
N ILE A 217 7.97 -2.52 -22.71
CA ILE A 217 8.99 -1.73 -22.00
C ILE A 217 10.38 -2.05 -22.56
N GLY A 218 10.60 -3.32 -22.93
CA GLY A 218 11.83 -3.82 -23.52
C GLY A 218 13.00 -3.91 -22.52
N ASP A 219 14.06 -4.61 -22.93
CA ASP A 219 15.27 -4.82 -22.12
C ASP A 219 16.19 -3.57 -22.07
N GLY A 220 15.72 -2.42 -22.54
CA GLY A 220 16.48 -1.17 -22.58
C GLY A 220 17.41 -1.01 -23.79
N SER A 221 17.44 -1.97 -24.72
CA SER A 221 18.33 -1.93 -25.89
C SER A 221 17.75 -1.16 -27.09
N SER A 222 16.42 -0.99 -27.17
CA SER A 222 15.78 -0.18 -28.22
C SER A 222 15.25 1.13 -27.65
N SER A 223 16.01 2.20 -27.84
CA SER A 223 15.63 3.59 -27.56
C SER A 223 14.52 4.14 -28.48
N LYS A 224 13.64 3.26 -29.00
CA LYS A 224 12.49 3.69 -29.81
C LYS A 224 11.44 4.24 -28.85
N SER A 225 11.25 5.55 -28.94
CA SER A 225 10.30 6.38 -28.20
C SER A 225 9.04 5.61 -27.77
N ILE A 226 8.98 5.22 -26.50
CA ILE A 226 7.73 4.85 -25.86
C ILE A 226 6.84 6.10 -25.96
N SER A 227 5.70 5.97 -26.63
CA SER A 227 4.77 7.08 -26.84
C SER A 227 4.44 7.72 -25.48
N LYS A 228 4.59 9.04 -25.42
CA LYS A 228 4.78 9.84 -24.20
C LYS A 228 3.61 9.83 -23.21
N ASP A 229 2.41 9.37 -23.58
CA ASP A 229 1.22 9.97 -22.99
C ASP A 229 0.44 9.23 -21.91
N THR A 230 0.70 7.96 -21.55
CA THR A 230 -0.09 7.36 -20.43
C THR A 230 0.57 6.16 -19.77
N ASN A 231 1.25 5.30 -20.55
CA ASN A 231 1.77 4.03 -20.04
C ASN A 231 3.10 4.12 -19.26
N ILE A 232 3.78 5.27 -19.28
CA ILE A 232 5.07 5.42 -18.60
C ILE A 232 4.90 5.30 -17.07
N ASN A 233 3.77 5.78 -16.55
CA ASN A 233 3.51 5.87 -15.12
C ASN A 233 3.45 4.50 -14.42
N LEU A 234 3.01 3.45 -15.11
CA LEU A 234 2.88 2.10 -14.56
C LEU A 234 4.01 1.16 -14.97
N ALA A 235 4.94 1.61 -15.82
CA ALA A 235 6.06 0.80 -16.26
C ALA A 235 7.03 0.48 -15.10
N ALA A 236 7.27 1.45 -14.21
CA ALA A 236 8.06 1.24 -12.99
C ALA A 236 7.38 0.24 -12.04
N ASP A 237 6.05 0.28 -11.90
CA ASP A 237 5.28 -0.69 -11.11
C ASP A 237 5.37 -2.10 -11.72
N ALA A 238 5.24 -2.23 -13.03
CA ALA A 238 5.39 -3.52 -13.73
C ALA A 238 6.79 -4.12 -13.53
N CYS A 239 7.85 -3.32 -13.66
CA CYS A 239 9.22 -3.76 -13.40
C CYS A 239 9.43 -4.14 -11.92
N THR A 240 8.87 -3.37 -11.00
CA THR A 240 8.89 -3.68 -9.56
C THR A 240 8.21 -5.02 -9.28
N LEU A 241 7.05 -5.28 -9.90
CA LEU A 241 6.35 -6.55 -9.76
C LEU A 241 7.19 -7.72 -10.26
N ARG A 242 7.82 -7.55 -11.42
CA ARG A 242 8.69 -8.57 -12.02
C ARG A 242 9.87 -8.88 -11.11
N ALA A 243 10.47 -7.86 -10.52
CA ALA A 243 11.55 -8.04 -9.56
C ALA A 243 11.12 -8.84 -8.33
N LEU A 244 9.94 -8.55 -7.79
CA LEU A 244 9.40 -9.28 -6.64
C LEU A 244 9.13 -10.75 -6.97
N LEU A 245 8.62 -11.06 -8.17
CA LEU A 245 8.44 -12.44 -8.63
C LEU A 245 9.75 -13.22 -8.66
N TYR A 246 10.84 -12.63 -9.18
CA TYR A 246 12.16 -13.25 -9.14
C TYR A 246 12.71 -13.40 -7.71
N ALA A 247 12.41 -12.46 -6.82
CA ALA A 247 12.85 -12.52 -5.43
C ALA A 247 12.23 -13.70 -4.64
N GLU A 248 11.02 -14.13 -5.03
CA GLU A 248 10.34 -15.31 -4.44
C GLU A 248 10.96 -16.64 -4.85
N GLU A 249 11.73 -16.70 -5.94
CA GLU A 249 12.43 -17.94 -6.34
C GLU A 249 13.45 -18.38 -5.28
N ASN A 250 13.90 -17.46 -4.42
CA ASN A 250 14.87 -17.72 -3.34
C ASN A 250 16.17 -18.37 -3.83
N THR A 251 16.57 -18.08 -5.07
CA THR A 251 17.85 -18.49 -5.64
C THR A 251 18.77 -17.29 -5.82
N ARG A 252 20.09 -17.52 -5.86
CA ARG A 252 21.06 -16.45 -6.14
C ARG A 252 20.84 -15.79 -7.51
N GLU A 253 20.44 -16.59 -8.50
CA GLU A 253 20.10 -16.11 -9.83
C GLU A 253 18.81 -15.27 -9.82
N GLY A 254 17.77 -15.74 -9.13
CA GLY A 254 16.53 -14.99 -8.89
C GLY A 254 16.81 -13.64 -8.24
N ASP A 255 17.63 -13.59 -7.18
CA ASP A 255 18.04 -12.34 -6.55
C ASP A 255 18.78 -11.39 -7.51
N ASN A 256 19.63 -11.92 -8.42
CA ASN A 256 20.33 -11.10 -9.42
C ASN A 256 19.36 -10.51 -10.45
N ASN A 257 18.43 -11.34 -10.94
CA ASN A 257 17.40 -10.92 -11.87
C ASN A 257 16.46 -9.90 -11.21
N ALA A 258 16.08 -10.11 -9.95
CA ALA A 258 15.28 -9.18 -9.17
C ALA A 258 15.96 -7.81 -9.04
N LEU A 259 17.24 -7.76 -8.64
CA LEU A 259 17.99 -6.51 -8.56
C LEU A 259 18.13 -5.81 -9.92
N ARG A 260 18.25 -6.56 -11.02
CA ARG A 260 18.26 -5.99 -12.38
C ARG A 260 16.92 -5.31 -12.70
N TRP A 261 15.80 -5.96 -12.41
CA TRP A 261 14.47 -5.40 -12.65
C TRP A 261 14.13 -4.24 -11.70
N PHE A 262 14.59 -4.28 -10.45
CA PHE A 262 14.49 -3.13 -9.55
C PHE A 262 15.27 -1.94 -10.09
N ARG A 263 16.53 -2.13 -10.53
CA ARG A 263 17.29 -1.05 -11.18
C ARG A 263 16.53 -0.47 -12.38
N ARG A 264 15.93 -1.33 -13.20
CA ARG A 264 15.13 -0.89 -14.35
C ARG A 264 13.93 -0.05 -13.94
N ALA A 265 13.21 -0.45 -12.88
CA ALA A 265 12.09 0.34 -12.34
C ALA A 265 12.55 1.74 -11.92
N TYR A 266 13.70 1.82 -11.25
CA TYR A 266 14.30 3.09 -10.82
C TYR A 266 14.68 3.99 -12.01
N GLU A 267 15.35 3.43 -13.04
CA GLU A 267 15.71 4.17 -14.27
C GLU A 267 14.48 4.74 -14.99
N ILE A 268 13.38 4.00 -15.04
CA ILE A 268 12.12 4.47 -15.64
C ILE A 268 11.56 5.66 -14.84
N ASP A 269 11.62 5.62 -13.51
CA ASP A 269 11.15 6.71 -12.67
C ASP A 269 12.03 7.98 -12.79
N THR A 270 13.36 7.82 -12.82
CA THR A 270 14.28 8.96 -12.93
C THR A 270 14.16 9.64 -14.28
N THR A 271 14.11 8.88 -15.38
CA THR A 271 13.94 9.43 -16.74
C THR A 271 12.60 10.15 -16.92
N SER A 272 11.53 9.61 -16.32
CA SER A 272 10.22 10.26 -16.30
C SER A 272 10.25 11.60 -15.57
N SER A 273 10.96 11.65 -14.43
CA SER A 273 11.10 12.85 -13.61
C SER A 273 11.93 13.94 -14.29
N GLU A 274 13.02 13.58 -14.97
CA GLU A 274 13.87 14.52 -15.72
C GLU A 274 13.14 15.18 -16.88
N SER A 275 12.30 14.42 -17.60
CA SER A 275 11.52 14.95 -18.74
C SER A 275 10.53 16.04 -18.35
N ARG A 276 10.09 16.07 -17.07
CA ARG A 276 9.13 17.04 -16.54
C ARG A 276 9.78 18.36 -16.11
N ILE A 277 11.08 18.36 -15.88
CA ILE A 277 11.83 19.53 -15.35
C ILE A 277 12.37 20.40 -16.48
N GLN A 278 12.37 19.94 -17.74
CA GLN A 278 12.79 20.81 -18.84
C GLN A 278 11.85 22.02 -18.95
N PRO A 279 12.35 23.25 -18.69
CA PRO A 279 11.56 24.46 -18.86
C PRO A 279 11.24 24.58 -20.34
N THR A 280 9.97 24.82 -20.65
CA THR A 280 9.53 25.19 -21.99
C THR A 280 10.47 26.32 -22.47
N PRO A 281 11.21 26.15 -23.58
CA PRO A 281 12.10 27.20 -24.04
C PRO A 281 11.22 28.40 -24.40
N THR A 282 11.20 29.39 -23.52
CA THR A 282 10.64 30.71 -23.81
C THR A 282 11.50 31.31 -24.90
N ALA A 283 11.07 31.11 -26.16
CA ALA A 283 11.67 31.73 -27.31
C ALA A 283 11.51 33.25 -27.17
N GLY A 284 12.63 33.93 -26.87
CA GLY A 284 12.71 35.39 -26.94
C GLY A 284 13.16 36.05 -25.64
N GLN A 285 14.39 35.82 -25.20
CA GLN A 285 15.11 36.81 -24.40
C GLN A 285 16.58 36.91 -24.85
N THR A 286 16.78 37.82 -25.79
CA THR A 286 18.05 38.42 -26.14
C THR A 286 18.57 39.22 -24.94
N ARG A 287 19.77 38.90 -24.43
CA ARG A 287 20.83 39.84 -23.98
C ARG A 287 21.95 39.04 -23.29
N LEU A 288 23.15 39.02 -23.87
CA LEU A 288 24.24 39.99 -23.63
C LEU A 288 24.77 39.94 -22.19
N GLY A 289 25.77 39.07 -22.01
CA GLY A 289 27.03 39.35 -21.33
C GLY A 289 27.01 39.59 -19.82
N GLU A 290 27.49 38.61 -19.04
CA GLU A 290 28.39 38.92 -17.93
C GLU A 290 29.24 37.71 -17.49
N LYS A 291 30.55 37.94 -17.43
CA LYS A 291 31.59 37.04 -16.90
C LYS A 291 31.61 37.09 -15.37
N ARG A 292 31.67 35.93 -14.70
CA ARG A 292 32.36 35.71 -13.41
C ARG A 292 32.47 34.20 -13.16
N LYS A 293 33.68 33.65 -13.29
CA LYS A 293 34.67 33.34 -12.25
C LYS A 293 34.33 32.09 -11.43
N GLU A 294 35.22 31.13 -11.58
CA GLU A 294 35.44 29.91 -10.80
C GLU A 294 35.35 30.18 -9.30
N ASP A 295 34.80 29.22 -8.54
CA ASP A 295 35.61 28.52 -7.53
C ASP A 295 34.87 27.38 -6.80
N VAL A 296 35.65 26.33 -6.52
CA VAL A 296 35.58 25.40 -5.35
C VAL A 296 34.55 24.26 -5.35
N ASN A 297 35.06 23.12 -5.85
CA ASN A 297 35.20 21.83 -5.16
C ASN A 297 34.49 21.62 -3.80
N SER A 298 33.50 20.72 -3.76
CA SER A 298 33.21 19.89 -2.59
C SER A 298 32.51 18.61 -3.04
N GLY A 299 33.28 17.53 -3.07
CA GLY A 299 32.80 16.16 -3.23
C GLY A 299 31.97 15.72 -2.02
N SER A 300 30.67 15.92 -2.14
CA SER A 300 29.64 15.16 -1.47
C SER A 300 28.58 14.93 -2.54
N GLU A 301 28.42 13.70 -3.00
CA GLU A 301 27.19 13.29 -3.71
C GLU A 301 26.04 13.33 -2.69
N GLU A 302 25.70 14.55 -2.26
CA GLU A 302 24.46 14.85 -1.59
C GLU A 302 23.38 14.53 -2.62
N ILE A 303 22.67 13.43 -2.39
CA ILE A 303 21.47 13.05 -3.14
C ILE A 303 20.48 14.19 -2.91
N LYS A 304 20.57 15.25 -3.72
CA LYS A 304 19.60 16.34 -3.75
C LYS A 304 18.25 15.70 -4.02
N GLY A 305 17.42 15.66 -2.98
CA GLY A 305 16.17 14.94 -2.93
C GLY A 305 15.40 15.07 -4.24
N ALA A 306 15.47 14.01 -5.05
CA ALA A 306 14.71 13.92 -6.28
C ALA A 306 13.25 14.10 -5.90
N ARG A 307 12.60 15.14 -6.45
CA ARG A 307 11.17 15.35 -6.22
C ARG A 307 10.41 14.09 -6.59
N PHE A 308 9.79 13.47 -5.60
CA PHE A 308 9.13 12.18 -5.73
C PHE A 308 8.03 12.21 -6.79
N ASN A 309 8.09 11.29 -7.74
CA ASN A 309 7.01 11.03 -8.68
C ASN A 309 5.80 10.41 -7.94
N PRO A 310 4.61 11.06 -7.90
CA PRO A 310 3.41 10.51 -7.24
C PRO A 310 2.81 9.32 -7.99
N TYR A 311 3.24 9.05 -9.23
CA TYR A 311 2.64 8.02 -10.08
C TYR A 311 3.28 6.64 -9.91
N TRP A 312 4.49 6.53 -9.38
CA TRP A 312 5.08 5.23 -9.05
C TRP A 312 4.54 4.76 -7.69
N GLN A 313 3.49 3.94 -7.73
CA GLN A 313 2.74 3.57 -6.53
C GLN A 313 3.51 2.57 -5.65
N TRP A 314 4.42 1.77 -6.24
CA TRP A 314 5.03 0.64 -5.54
C TRP A 314 6.47 0.90 -5.07
N LYS A 315 6.82 2.16 -4.82
CA LYS A 315 8.12 2.56 -4.23
C LYS A 315 8.45 1.84 -2.93
N VAL A 316 7.45 1.67 -2.07
CA VAL A 316 7.62 0.93 -0.81
C VAL A 316 8.02 -0.51 -1.11
N SER A 317 7.31 -1.19 -2.02
CA SER A 317 7.61 -2.57 -2.41
C SER A 317 8.99 -2.69 -3.04
N PHE A 318 9.40 -1.71 -3.86
CA PHE A 318 10.75 -1.61 -4.40
C PHE A 318 11.81 -1.51 -3.29
N ALA A 319 11.65 -0.55 -2.37
CA ALA A 319 12.64 -0.30 -1.33
C ALA A 319 12.80 -1.50 -0.39
N LEU A 320 11.67 -2.06 0.08
CA LEU A 320 11.65 -3.25 0.92
C LEU A 320 12.20 -4.48 0.19
N GLY A 321 11.86 -4.67 -1.08
CA GLY A 321 12.34 -5.79 -1.89
C GLY A 321 13.86 -5.75 -2.09
N VAL A 322 14.42 -4.60 -2.45
CA VAL A 322 15.87 -4.42 -2.56
C VAL A 322 16.55 -4.63 -1.21
N ALA A 323 16.00 -4.06 -0.12
CA ALA A 323 16.56 -4.22 1.22
C ALA A 323 16.59 -5.69 1.65
N ALA A 324 15.51 -6.44 1.41
CA ALA A 324 15.43 -7.87 1.72
C ALA A 324 16.48 -8.69 0.96
N ILE A 325 16.67 -8.46 -0.34
CA ILE A 325 17.70 -9.17 -1.12
C ILE A 325 19.11 -8.82 -0.62
N ARG A 326 19.38 -7.53 -0.32
CA ARG A 326 20.67 -7.10 0.22
C ARG A 326 20.95 -7.74 1.59
N MET A 327 19.93 -7.88 2.43
CA MET A 327 20.02 -8.62 3.70
C MET A 327 20.37 -10.09 3.48
N LYS A 328 19.71 -10.78 2.53
CA LYS A 328 20.02 -12.18 2.18
C LYS A 328 21.49 -12.36 1.75
N ARG A 329 22.07 -11.35 1.10
CA ARG A 329 23.46 -11.34 0.63
C ARG A 329 24.49 -10.91 1.67
N GLY A 330 24.08 -10.58 2.90
CA GLY A 330 24.97 -10.05 3.92
C GLY A 330 25.43 -8.59 3.67
N GLU A 331 24.83 -7.89 2.70
CA GLU A 331 25.14 -6.51 2.38
C GLU A 331 24.38 -5.53 3.31
N THR A 332 24.60 -5.67 4.62
CA THR A 332 23.83 -4.98 5.69
C THR A 332 23.83 -3.46 5.55
N GLY A 333 24.96 -2.85 5.20
CA GLY A 333 25.06 -1.40 5.00
C GLY A 333 24.17 -0.89 3.85
N LYS A 334 24.07 -1.64 2.74
CA LYS A 334 23.18 -1.25 1.62
C LYS A 334 21.72 -1.50 1.95
N ALA A 335 21.43 -2.57 2.68
CA ALA A 335 20.08 -2.83 3.16
C ALA A 335 19.59 -1.74 4.13
N ARG A 336 20.48 -1.24 5.00
CA ARG A 336 20.20 -0.10 5.90
C ARG A 336 19.71 1.11 5.12
N GLY A 337 20.45 1.53 4.09
CA GLY A 337 20.06 2.68 3.26
C GLY A 337 18.69 2.52 2.61
N MET A 338 18.35 1.31 2.13
CA MET A 338 17.03 1.07 1.53
C MET A 338 15.89 1.03 2.55
N TYR A 339 16.12 0.52 3.77
CA TYR A 339 15.13 0.64 4.83
C TYR A 339 15.00 2.08 5.35
N GLU A 340 16.08 2.88 5.31
CA GLU A 340 16.02 4.32 5.60
C GLU A 340 15.14 5.05 4.58
N VAL A 341 15.25 4.73 3.28
CA VAL A 341 14.30 5.23 2.26
C VAL A 341 12.87 4.80 2.58
N ALA A 342 12.63 3.51 2.81
CA ALA A 342 11.29 3.01 3.10
C ALA A 342 10.66 3.61 4.37
N SER A 343 11.46 3.86 5.40
CA SER A 343 10.99 4.40 6.68
C SER A 343 10.87 5.92 6.68
N SER A 344 11.92 6.64 6.27
CA SER A 344 12.02 8.09 6.47
C SER A 344 11.41 8.88 5.31
N GLU A 345 11.54 8.38 4.08
CA GLU A 345 11.01 9.06 2.89
C GLU A 345 9.57 8.62 2.58
N LEU A 346 9.27 7.33 2.78
CA LEU A 346 7.97 6.74 2.43
C LEU A 346 7.06 6.46 3.63
N ASP A 347 7.50 6.80 4.84
CA ASP A 347 6.77 6.64 6.11
C ASP A 347 6.12 5.26 6.29
N ASN A 348 6.85 4.19 5.92
CA ASN A 348 6.32 2.84 5.95
C ASN A 348 6.69 2.07 7.23
N ALA A 349 5.70 1.47 7.89
CA ALA A 349 5.86 0.69 9.12
C ALA A 349 6.87 -0.48 8.97
N ALA A 350 6.76 -1.26 7.89
CA ALA A 350 7.70 -2.35 7.62
C ALA A 350 9.11 -1.84 7.31
N GLY A 351 9.23 -0.64 6.73
CA GLY A 351 10.49 0.08 6.57
C GLY A 351 11.14 0.37 7.92
N TYR A 352 10.39 0.93 8.87
CA TYR A 352 10.86 1.20 10.23
C TYR A 352 11.27 -0.07 10.99
N LEU A 353 10.46 -1.13 10.92
CA LEU A 353 10.80 -2.41 11.55
C LEU A 353 12.07 -3.02 10.93
N GLY A 354 12.19 -3.01 9.61
CA GLY A 354 13.37 -3.48 8.89
C GLY A 354 14.64 -2.72 9.29
N LEU A 355 14.54 -1.40 9.45
CA LEU A 355 15.64 -0.57 9.95
C LEU A 355 16.02 -0.95 11.39
N ALA A 356 15.04 -1.10 12.29
CA ALA A 356 15.29 -1.51 13.67
C ALA A 356 16.00 -2.89 13.73
N THR A 357 15.57 -3.85 12.90
CA THR A 357 16.19 -5.17 12.81
C THR A 357 17.65 -5.11 12.33
N ILE A 358 17.98 -4.21 11.40
CA ILE A 358 19.37 -4.03 10.98
C ILE A 358 20.21 -3.40 12.09
N LEU A 359 19.71 -2.37 12.75
CA LEU A 359 20.42 -1.71 13.85
C LEU A 359 20.70 -2.70 14.98
N GLU A 360 19.73 -3.56 15.31
CA GLU A 360 19.92 -4.66 16.27
C GLU A 360 21.03 -5.62 15.83
N LYS A 361 21.04 -6.06 14.57
CA LYS A 361 22.10 -6.93 14.03
C LYS A 361 23.48 -6.28 14.04
N MET A 362 23.55 -4.95 13.97
CA MET A 362 24.78 -4.17 14.07
C MET A 362 25.21 -3.91 15.53
N GLY A 363 24.42 -4.36 16.52
CA GLY A 363 24.67 -4.08 17.94
C GLY A 363 24.31 -2.64 18.37
N GLU A 364 23.56 -1.91 17.53
CA GLU A 364 23.13 -0.52 17.78
C GLU A 364 21.80 -0.45 18.56
N THR A 365 21.52 -1.40 19.47
CA THR A 365 20.22 -1.54 20.20
C THR A 365 19.94 -0.43 21.22
N ASP A 366 20.97 0.26 21.69
CA ASP A 366 20.84 1.36 22.67
C ASP A 366 20.83 2.75 22.02
N THR A 367 20.82 2.83 20.69
CA THR A 367 20.77 4.10 19.96
C THR A 367 19.35 4.68 19.93
N ASP A 368 19.23 6.00 19.99
CA ASP A 368 17.93 6.69 19.84
C ASP A 368 17.24 6.31 18.52
N LYS A 369 18.02 6.10 17.45
CA LYS A 369 17.53 5.71 16.12
C LYS A 369 16.83 4.34 16.13
N TYR A 370 17.40 3.34 16.82
CA TYR A 370 16.77 2.03 16.97
C TYR A 370 15.43 2.15 17.69
N ILE A 371 15.42 2.91 18.79
CA ILE A 371 14.23 3.09 19.64
C ILE A 371 13.13 3.82 18.87
N GLU A 372 13.48 4.92 18.19
CA GLU A 372 12.55 5.69 17.39
C GLU A 372 11.95 4.84 16.26
N SER A 373 12.78 4.07 15.56
CA SER A 373 12.30 3.21 14.47
C SER A 373 11.32 2.16 14.99
N LEU A 374 11.63 1.51 16.11
CA LEU A 374 10.76 0.50 16.70
C LEU A 374 9.43 1.10 17.22
N GLU A 375 9.50 2.27 17.87
CA GLU A 375 8.32 3.01 18.34
C GLU A 375 7.42 3.41 17.16
N LYS A 376 7.99 3.95 16.07
CA LYS A 376 7.22 4.35 14.88
C LYS A 376 6.58 3.15 14.19
N ALA A 377 7.30 2.04 14.00
CA ALA A 377 6.72 0.82 13.43
C ALA A 377 5.52 0.32 14.26
N ALA A 378 5.67 0.27 15.60
CA ALA A 378 4.63 -0.19 16.50
C ALA A 378 3.40 0.73 16.51
N VAL A 379 3.60 2.06 16.51
CA VAL A 379 2.51 3.06 16.45
C VAL A 379 1.78 2.99 15.10
N SER A 380 2.49 2.67 14.02
CA SER A 380 1.91 2.45 12.68
C SER A 380 1.19 1.10 12.53
N GLY A 381 1.01 0.35 13.62
CA GLY A 381 0.21 -0.87 13.66
C GLY A 381 0.97 -2.16 13.34
N ASP A 382 2.30 -2.12 13.26
CA ASP A 382 3.09 -3.34 13.09
C ASP A 382 3.10 -4.16 14.39
N LEU A 383 2.50 -5.35 14.33
CA LEU A 383 2.31 -6.23 15.50
C LEU A 383 3.63 -6.81 16.02
N ASP A 384 4.61 -7.05 15.14
CA ASP A 384 5.91 -7.58 15.53
C ASP A 384 6.73 -6.49 16.22
N ALA A 385 6.71 -5.26 15.71
CA ALA A 385 7.30 -4.11 16.37
C ALA A 385 6.66 -3.84 17.75
N ALA A 386 5.33 -3.91 17.85
CA ALA A 386 4.62 -3.80 19.12
C ALA A 386 5.06 -4.90 20.11
N ARG A 387 5.24 -6.13 19.64
CA ARG A 387 5.74 -7.24 20.47
C ARG A 387 7.16 -6.96 20.97
N MET A 388 8.05 -6.49 20.09
CA MET A 388 9.43 -6.12 20.45
C MET A 388 9.45 -4.99 21.48
N MET A 389 8.60 -3.97 21.33
CA MET A 389 8.43 -2.91 22.33
C MET A 389 7.99 -3.46 23.69
N GLY A 390 7.01 -4.36 23.70
CA GLY A 390 6.54 -5.03 24.92
C GLY A 390 7.64 -5.84 25.61
N MET A 391 8.40 -6.64 24.85
CA MET A 391 9.54 -7.41 25.39
C MET A 391 10.62 -6.50 25.97
N ARG A 392 10.95 -5.41 25.27
CA ARG A 392 11.95 -4.44 25.73
C ARG A 392 11.54 -3.75 27.03
N GLU A 393 10.30 -3.27 27.13
CA GLU A 393 9.82 -2.61 28.35
C GLU A 393 9.70 -3.60 29.53
N ARG A 394 9.41 -4.87 29.26
CA ARG A 394 9.45 -5.93 30.27
C ARG A 394 10.86 -6.17 30.79
N SER A 395 11.87 -6.27 29.91
CA SER A 395 13.28 -6.38 30.32
C SER A 395 13.73 -5.16 31.13
N ARG A 396 13.29 -3.97 30.73
CA ARG A 396 13.52 -2.72 31.46
C ARG A 396 12.85 -2.68 32.82
N ALA A 397 11.74 -3.37 33.03
CA ALA A 397 11.05 -3.41 34.33
C ALA A 397 11.85 -4.17 35.41
N VAL A 398 12.80 -5.03 35.00
CA VAL A 398 13.65 -5.81 35.93
C VAL A 398 15.02 -5.18 36.18
N GLU A 399 15.34 -4.04 35.56
CA GLU A 399 16.62 -3.34 35.76
C GLU A 399 16.87 -2.98 37.24
N ARG A 400 18.13 -3.08 37.65
CA ARG A 400 18.58 -2.68 38.99
C ARG A 400 18.51 -1.15 39.11
N GLY A 401 18.27 -0.66 40.33
CA GLY A 401 18.21 0.78 40.60
C GLY A 401 16.84 1.43 40.41
N LEU A 402 15.88 0.75 39.76
CA LEU A 402 14.52 1.26 39.62
C LEU A 402 13.72 1.13 40.92
N ASN A 403 12.95 2.16 41.25
CA ASN A 403 12.01 2.09 42.37
C ASN A 403 10.75 1.28 42.01
N LYS A 404 9.97 0.88 43.02
CA LYS A 404 8.75 0.07 42.84
C LYS A 404 7.74 0.69 41.86
N ARG A 405 7.65 2.03 41.83
CA ARG A 405 6.72 2.77 40.96
C ARG A 405 7.17 2.72 39.50
N GLU A 406 8.46 2.91 39.23
CA GLU A 406 9.05 2.82 37.89
C GLU A 406 8.93 1.41 37.31
N LYS A 407 9.27 0.39 38.11
CA LYS A 407 9.09 -1.02 37.71
C LYS A 407 7.64 -1.30 37.32
N ARG A 408 6.69 -0.87 38.15
CA ARG A 408 5.25 -1.01 37.86
C ARG A 408 4.83 -0.25 36.59
N LYS A 409 5.35 0.97 36.38
CA LYS A 409 5.06 1.75 35.16
C LYS A 409 5.54 1.03 33.90
N ARG A 410 6.78 0.55 33.89
CA ARG A 410 7.35 -0.18 32.74
C ARG A 410 6.60 -1.49 32.48
N GLN A 411 6.22 -2.21 33.54
CA GLN A 411 5.39 -3.41 33.43
C GLN A 411 4.03 -3.13 32.77
N VAL A 412 3.33 -2.06 33.17
CA VAL A 412 2.06 -1.68 32.54
C VAL A 412 2.23 -1.34 31.06
N ILE A 413 3.26 -0.57 30.71
CA ILE A 413 3.57 -0.22 29.31
C ILE A 413 3.87 -1.49 28.50
N ALA A 414 4.62 -2.43 29.07
CA ALA A 414 4.92 -3.71 28.43
C ALA A 414 3.63 -4.52 28.18
N GLU A 415 2.72 -4.58 29.15
CA GLU A 415 1.42 -5.24 29.02
C GLU A 415 0.54 -4.60 27.96
N GLU A 416 0.52 -3.25 27.87
CA GLU A 416 -0.21 -2.51 26.84
C GLU A 416 0.29 -2.87 25.43
N TRP A 417 1.61 -2.84 25.21
CA TRP A 417 2.20 -3.21 23.92
C TRP A 417 1.95 -4.68 23.56
N MET A 418 2.07 -5.59 24.52
CA MET A 418 1.76 -7.01 24.29
C MET A 418 0.27 -7.22 23.99
N SER A 419 -0.62 -6.43 24.60
CA SER A 419 -2.05 -6.45 24.28
C SER A 419 -2.33 -6.00 22.84
N ILE A 420 -1.62 -4.97 22.36
CA ILE A 420 -1.70 -4.54 20.95
C ILE A 420 -1.17 -5.64 20.03
N ALA A 421 0.01 -6.20 20.33
CA ALA A 421 0.64 -7.25 19.52
C ALA A 421 -0.17 -8.55 19.45
N ASN A 422 -1.00 -8.82 20.46
CA ASN A 422 -1.90 -9.98 20.52
C ASN A 422 -3.32 -9.66 20.03
N SER A 423 -3.62 -8.40 19.71
CA SER A 423 -4.94 -8.04 19.21
C SER A 423 -5.12 -8.68 17.84
N THR A 424 -6.00 -9.68 17.76
CA THR A 424 -6.52 -10.19 16.50
C THR A 424 -7.54 -9.19 15.97
N VAL A 425 -7.13 -7.94 15.73
CA VAL A 425 -7.86 -7.14 14.76
C VAL A 425 -7.71 -7.92 13.46
N LEU A 426 -8.84 -8.42 12.94
CA LEU A 426 -8.89 -9.11 11.65
C LEU A 426 -8.46 -8.10 10.58
N THR A 427 -7.16 -7.96 10.37
CA THR A 427 -6.52 -7.19 9.29
C THR A 427 -6.63 -7.95 7.99
#